data_AF-A0A6B3H1V7-F1
#
_entry.id   AF-A0A6B3H1V7-F1
#
_cell.length_a   1.000
_cell.length_b   1.000
_cell.length_c   1.000
_cell.angle_alpha   90.00
_cell.angle_beta   90.00
_cell.angle_gamma   90.00
#
_symmetry.space_group_name_H-M   'P 1'
#
loop_
_entity.id
_entity.type
_entity.pdbx_description
1 polymer ?
#
loop_
_entity_poly.entity_id
_entity_poly.type
_entity_poly.pdbx_seq_one_letter_code
_entity_poly.pdbx_strand_id
1 'polypeptide(L)'
;ADTGDMQLRFHQASWARLIQSDDYSFGPDRTAYGDWSKVTAQVNGSLVWGQVPAGNGPTDPPDPTDPPTDPPGDGARLFDDFNYSSHTDPKINANGWSVRSNSGGPGVPGATWAAENVTFASQSGNSVMNLETSTAGTGASTKHTEILT
;
A
#
# COMPACT_ATOMS: atom_id res chain seq x y z
N ALA A 1 4.56 4.24 24.25
CA ALA A 1 5.29 3.89 23.02
C ALA A 1 4.66 4.67 21.89
N ASP A 2 5.47 5.35 21.08
CA ASP A 2 5.05 5.90 19.79
C ASP A 2 5.52 4.96 18.67
N THR A 3 5.00 5.16 17.45
CA THR A 3 5.33 4.35 16.27
C THR A 3 6.67 4.72 15.62
N GLY A 4 7.33 5.80 16.05
CA GLY A 4 8.39 6.44 15.28
C GLY A 4 7.91 7.11 13.98
N ASP A 5 8.85 7.57 13.15
CA ASP A 5 8.59 8.23 11.85
C ASP A 5 8.28 7.22 10.74
N MET A 6 7.29 7.53 9.91
CA MET A 6 6.99 6.78 8.68
C MET A 6 6.98 7.74 7.50
N GLN A 7 7.88 7.52 6.54
CA GLN A 7 7.99 8.33 5.33
C GLN A 7 7.39 7.58 4.14
N LEU A 8 6.46 8.23 3.45
CA LEU A 8 5.79 7.70 2.27
C LEU A 8 6.14 8.55 1.03
N ARG A 9 6.19 7.91 -0.14
CA ARG A 9 6.31 8.59 -1.43
C ARG A 9 5.35 7.94 -2.42
N PHE A 10 4.55 8.77 -3.06
CA PHE A 10 3.72 8.39 -4.20
C PHE A 10 4.27 9.07 -5.46
N HIS A 11 4.35 8.34 -6.56
CA HIS A 11 4.75 8.88 -7.85
C HIS A 11 4.01 8.18 -8.99
N GLN A 12 3.85 8.86 -10.11
CA GLN A 12 3.38 8.22 -11.35
C GLN A 12 4.50 7.36 -11.94
N ALA A 13 4.17 6.24 -12.59
CA ALA A 13 5.15 5.40 -13.27
C ALA A 13 5.94 6.16 -14.36
N SER A 14 5.27 7.13 -15.00
CA SER A 14 5.86 8.04 -15.98
C SER A 14 6.74 9.14 -15.39
N TRP A 15 6.81 9.26 -14.06
CA TRP A 15 7.45 10.36 -13.33
C TRP A 15 6.90 11.75 -13.64
N ALA A 16 5.72 11.85 -14.25
CA ALA A 16 5.08 13.14 -14.45
C ALA A 16 4.60 13.75 -13.13
N ARG A 17 4.36 15.06 -13.15
CA ARG A 17 3.99 15.86 -11.97
C ARG A 17 2.60 15.47 -11.46
N LEU A 18 2.50 15.24 -10.16
CA LEU A 18 1.21 15.10 -9.45
C LEU A 18 0.60 16.48 -9.16
N ILE A 19 -0.70 16.60 -9.39
CA ILE A 19 -1.53 17.67 -8.84
C ILE A 19 -2.09 17.11 -7.53
N GLN A 20 -1.78 17.76 -6.41
CA GLN A 20 -2.19 17.30 -5.07
C GLN A 20 -3.14 18.29 -4.39
N SER A 21 -3.52 19.37 -5.08
CA SER A 21 -4.33 20.46 -4.50
C SER A 21 -5.74 20.01 -4.10
N ASP A 22 -6.22 18.93 -4.70
CA ASP A 22 -7.51 18.29 -4.48
C ASP A 22 -7.41 16.98 -3.67
N ASP A 23 -6.21 16.59 -3.24
CA ASP A 23 -6.02 15.44 -2.36
C ASP A 23 -6.44 15.81 -0.93
N TYR A 24 -7.48 15.16 -0.41
CA TYR A 24 -8.07 15.49 0.90
C TYR A 24 -7.03 15.55 2.02
N SER A 25 -6.15 14.54 2.09
CA SER A 25 -5.12 14.40 3.13
C SER A 25 -3.85 15.21 2.86
N PHE A 26 -3.74 15.91 1.73
CA PHE A 26 -2.59 16.74 1.41
C PHE A 26 -2.68 18.10 2.11
N GLY A 27 -1.53 18.61 2.56
CA GLY A 27 -1.42 19.88 3.26
C GLY A 27 -0.04 20.50 3.01
N PRO A 28 0.14 21.35 1.98
CA PRO A 28 1.46 21.82 1.57
C PRO A 28 2.16 22.68 2.63
N ASP A 29 1.38 23.33 3.50
CA ASP A 29 1.90 24.19 4.56
C ASP A 29 2.32 23.40 5.83
N ARG A 30 2.09 22.08 5.87
CA ARG A 30 2.46 21.21 6.99
C ARG A 30 3.91 20.76 6.86
N THR A 31 4.83 21.59 7.34
CA THR A 31 6.28 21.32 7.26
C THR A 31 6.92 20.86 8.57
N ALA A 32 6.12 20.69 9.62
CA ALA A 32 6.53 20.17 10.92
C ALA A 32 5.51 19.15 11.44
N TYR A 33 5.98 18.22 12.29
CA TYR A 33 5.10 17.23 12.90
C TYR A 33 4.01 17.89 13.76
N GLY A 34 2.80 17.36 13.64
CA GLY A 34 1.66 17.74 14.45
C GLY A 34 0.44 16.92 14.04
N ASP A 35 -0.59 16.98 14.86
CA ASP A 35 -1.82 16.26 14.61
C ASP A 35 -2.42 16.60 13.24
N TRP A 36 -2.84 15.55 12.52
CA TRP A 36 -3.45 15.66 11.21
C TRP A 36 -4.73 14.84 11.15
N SER A 37 -5.88 15.50 11.34
CA SER A 37 -7.19 14.84 11.33
C SER A 37 -7.63 14.38 9.94
N LYS A 38 -6.94 14.79 8.87
CA LYS A 38 -7.25 14.34 7.51
C LYS A 38 -6.54 13.04 7.12
N VAL A 39 -5.79 12.43 8.04
CA VAL A 39 -5.33 11.04 7.96
C VAL A 39 -6.06 10.24 9.02
N THR A 40 -6.60 9.09 8.64
CA THR A 40 -7.40 8.25 9.54
C THR A 40 -6.59 7.08 10.09
N ALA A 41 -6.90 6.67 11.32
CA ALA A 41 -6.40 5.42 11.89
C ALA A 41 -7.59 4.52 12.26
N GLN A 42 -7.46 3.22 11.98
CA GLN A 42 -8.48 2.23 12.28
C GLN A 42 -7.89 1.06 13.05
N VAL A 43 -8.68 0.49 13.96
CA VAL A 43 -8.35 -0.74 14.70
C VAL A 43 -9.51 -1.71 14.53
N ASN A 44 -9.24 -2.90 14.01
CA ASN A 44 -10.26 -3.92 13.72
C ASN A 44 -11.42 -3.37 12.86
N GLY A 45 -11.11 -2.56 11.85
CA GLY A 45 -12.09 -1.92 10.96
C GLY A 45 -12.91 -0.78 11.59
N SER A 46 -12.65 -0.43 12.86
CA SER A 46 -13.30 0.72 13.51
C SER A 46 -12.40 1.94 13.46
N LEU A 47 -12.94 3.09 13.02
CA LEU A 47 -12.25 4.38 13.03
C LEU A 47 -11.95 4.81 14.47
N VAL A 48 -10.67 5.04 14.79
CA VAL A 48 -10.21 5.48 16.11
C VAL A 48 -9.60 6.89 16.10
N TRP A 49 -9.24 7.42 14.93
CA TRP A 49 -8.69 8.78 14.78
C TRP A 49 -8.96 9.36 13.39
N GLY A 50 -9.11 10.68 13.33
CA GLY A 50 -9.24 11.45 12.09
C GLY A 50 -10.67 11.53 11.57
N GLN A 51 -10.81 12.13 10.39
CA GLN A 51 -12.05 12.32 9.66
C GLN A 51 -11.88 11.77 8.25
N VAL A 52 -12.86 11.00 7.81
CA VAL A 52 -12.97 10.62 6.40
C VAL A 52 -13.37 11.85 5.56
N PRO A 53 -13.00 11.91 4.27
CA PRO A 53 -13.60 12.88 3.36
C PRO A 53 -15.13 12.78 3.40
N ALA A 54 -15.82 13.91 3.29
CA ALA A 54 -17.28 13.92 3.18
C ALA A 54 -17.72 13.06 1.99
N GLY A 55 -18.83 12.31 2.15
CA GLY A 55 -19.33 11.35 1.14
C GLY A 55 -18.77 9.93 1.25
N ASN A 56 -17.75 9.70 2.09
CA ASN A 56 -17.13 8.39 2.29
C ASN A 56 -17.43 7.76 3.68
N GLY A 57 -18.56 8.13 4.31
CA GLY A 57 -18.97 7.53 5.58
C GLY A 57 -19.48 6.10 5.40
N PRO A 58 -19.22 5.17 6.34
CA PRO A 58 -19.75 3.79 6.27
C PRO A 58 -21.28 3.70 6.34
N THR A 59 -21.97 4.81 6.58
CA THR A 59 -23.44 4.94 6.65
C THR A 59 -24.03 5.82 5.56
N ASP A 60 -23.21 6.41 4.68
CA ASP A 60 -23.75 7.23 3.59
C ASP A 60 -24.22 6.30 2.46
N PRO A 61 -25.51 6.38 2.05
CA PRO A 61 -25.91 5.81 0.77
C PRO A 61 -25.08 6.48 -0.33
N PRO A 62 -24.69 5.76 -1.40
CA PRO A 62 -23.96 6.37 -2.51
C PRO A 62 -24.74 7.59 -3.01
N ASP A 63 -24.12 8.77 -2.95
CA ASP A 63 -24.69 10.00 -3.48
C ASP A 63 -24.77 9.84 -5.00
N PRO A 64 -25.95 9.85 -5.63
CA PRO A 64 -26.08 9.72 -7.08
C PRO A 64 -25.50 10.92 -7.85
N THR A 65 -25.07 11.98 -7.16
CA THR A 65 -24.35 13.12 -7.73
C THR A 65 -22.83 13.04 -7.60
N ASP A 66 -22.31 12.07 -6.84
CA ASP A 66 -20.90 11.74 -6.92
C ASP A 66 -20.63 11.17 -8.33
N PRO A 67 -19.65 11.71 -9.07
CA PRO A 67 -19.24 11.08 -10.31
C PRO A 67 -18.87 9.62 -10.00
N PRO A 68 -19.24 8.64 -10.84
CA PRO A 68 -18.81 7.27 -10.65
C PRO A 68 -17.30 7.26 -10.45
N THR A 69 -16.85 6.91 -9.25
CA THR A 69 -15.43 6.63 -8.98
C THR A 69 -15.02 5.29 -9.56
N ASP A 70 -15.95 4.58 -10.22
CA ASP A 70 -15.64 3.46 -11.09
C ASP A 70 -14.69 3.96 -12.19
N PRO A 71 -13.43 3.51 -12.20
CA PRO A 71 -12.54 3.80 -13.30
C PRO A 71 -13.19 3.30 -14.60
N PRO A 72 -13.01 3.98 -15.73
CA PRO A 72 -13.48 3.50 -17.02
C PRO A 72 -13.08 2.03 -17.20
N GLY A 73 -14.04 1.18 -17.55
CA GLY A 73 -13.98 -0.28 -17.51
C GLY A 73 -12.92 -0.98 -18.38
N ASP A 74 -11.97 -0.25 -18.96
CA ASP A 74 -10.89 -0.74 -19.83
C ASP A 74 -9.47 -0.30 -19.38
N GLY A 75 -9.32 0.27 -18.18
CA GLY A 75 -8.02 0.52 -17.57
C GLY A 75 -7.42 -0.72 -16.89
N ALA A 76 -6.09 -0.86 -16.90
CA ALA A 76 -5.38 -1.89 -16.14
C ALA A 76 -5.85 -1.85 -14.67
N ARG A 77 -6.56 -2.89 -14.24
CA ARG A 77 -7.06 -2.99 -12.87
C ARG A 77 -5.88 -3.35 -11.98
N LEU A 78 -5.62 -2.53 -10.96
CA LEU A 78 -4.66 -2.82 -9.89
C LEU A 78 -5.20 -3.87 -8.88
N PHE A 79 -6.15 -4.70 -9.31
CA PHE A 79 -6.80 -5.70 -8.49
C PHE A 79 -6.55 -7.07 -9.11
N ASP A 80 -5.77 -7.88 -8.40
CA ASP A 80 -5.48 -9.28 -8.70
C ASP A 80 -6.19 -10.15 -7.65
N ASP A 81 -6.53 -11.40 -7.99
CA ASP A 81 -7.18 -12.33 -7.06
C ASP A 81 -6.17 -13.01 -6.11
N PHE A 82 -4.88 -12.75 -6.32
CA PHE A 82 -3.73 -13.31 -5.62
C PHE A 82 -3.77 -14.84 -5.54
N ASN A 83 -4.35 -15.48 -6.55
CA ASN A 83 -4.44 -16.93 -6.63
C ASN A 83 -3.16 -17.52 -7.23
N TYR A 84 -2.09 -17.45 -6.44
CA TYR A 84 -0.77 -17.96 -6.76
C TYR A 84 -0.34 -19.03 -5.77
N SER A 85 0.46 -19.98 -6.24
CA SER A 85 0.93 -21.10 -5.41
C SER A 85 2.13 -20.74 -4.52
N SER A 86 2.97 -19.79 -4.95
CA SER A 86 4.16 -19.32 -4.22
C SER A 86 4.76 -18.07 -4.88
N HIS A 87 5.77 -17.46 -4.26
CA HIS A 87 6.54 -16.35 -4.84
C HIS A 87 7.25 -16.67 -6.18
N THR A 88 7.39 -17.95 -6.55
CA THR A 88 7.96 -18.37 -7.84
C THR A 88 6.91 -18.80 -8.85
N ASP A 89 5.61 -18.60 -8.56
CA ASP A 89 4.54 -18.93 -9.50
C ASP A 89 4.68 -18.09 -10.78
N PRO A 90 4.84 -18.71 -11.97
CA PRO A 90 5.06 -17.98 -13.21
C PRO A 90 3.88 -17.08 -13.59
N LYS A 91 2.68 -17.33 -13.05
CA LYS A 91 1.51 -16.48 -13.28
C LYS A 91 1.68 -15.08 -12.68
N ILE A 92 2.53 -14.90 -11.67
CA ILE A 92 2.82 -13.58 -11.10
C ILE A 92 3.36 -12.65 -12.19
N ASN A 93 4.42 -13.08 -12.89
CA ASN A 93 4.98 -12.31 -14.02
C ASN A 93 4.01 -12.24 -15.21
N ALA A 94 3.24 -13.29 -15.48
CA ALA A 94 2.25 -13.28 -16.56
C ALA A 94 1.13 -12.26 -16.32
N ASN A 95 0.79 -11.99 -15.05
CA ASN A 95 -0.19 -10.99 -14.63
C ASN A 95 0.44 -9.59 -14.45
N GLY A 96 1.71 -9.41 -14.82
CA GLY A 96 2.38 -8.11 -14.76
C GLY A 96 2.95 -7.74 -13.40
N TRP A 97 3.08 -8.70 -12.47
CA TRP A 97 3.74 -8.49 -11.19
C TRP A 97 5.16 -9.05 -11.19
N SER A 98 6.05 -8.43 -10.41
CA SER A 98 7.39 -8.93 -10.15
C SER A 98 7.65 -8.94 -8.65
N VAL A 99 8.13 -10.07 -8.13
CA VAL A 99 8.58 -10.18 -6.74
C VAL A 99 10.06 -9.81 -6.68
N ARG A 100 10.39 -8.76 -5.93
CA ARG A 100 11.76 -8.29 -5.86
C ARG A 100 12.65 -9.27 -5.09
N SER A 101 13.80 -9.59 -5.68
CA SER A 101 14.85 -10.41 -5.05
C SER A 101 16.26 -9.82 -5.18
N ASN A 102 16.43 -8.79 -6.02
CA ASN A 102 17.72 -8.14 -6.21
C ASN A 102 18.10 -7.25 -5.02
N SER A 103 19.40 -7.20 -4.72
CA SER A 103 19.95 -6.27 -3.72
C SER A 103 19.75 -4.81 -4.12
N GLY A 104 19.84 -3.92 -3.13
CA GLY A 104 19.68 -2.48 -3.30
C GLY A 104 18.90 -1.85 -2.15
N GLY A 105 18.83 -0.52 -2.13
CA GLY A 105 18.03 0.20 -1.14
C GLY A 105 16.52 0.16 -1.43
N PRO A 106 15.69 0.77 -0.56
CA PRO A 106 16.06 1.42 0.71
C PRO A 106 16.39 0.40 1.82
N GLY A 107 16.90 0.87 2.96
CA GLY A 107 17.20 0.04 4.12
C GLY A 107 18.62 0.22 4.67
N VAL A 108 18.91 -0.46 5.78
CA VAL A 108 20.25 -0.47 6.38
C VAL A 108 21.22 -1.29 5.51
N PRO A 109 22.52 -0.92 5.44
CA PRO A 109 23.51 -1.71 4.72
C PRO A 109 23.50 -3.18 5.15
N GLY A 110 23.44 -4.09 4.18
CA GLY A 110 23.38 -5.55 4.40
C GLY A 110 21.97 -6.12 4.56
N ALA A 111 20.91 -5.32 4.45
CA ALA A 111 19.55 -5.82 4.37
C ALA A 111 19.32 -6.73 3.15
N THR A 112 18.39 -7.68 3.27
CA THR A 112 18.03 -8.62 2.20
C THR A 112 16.63 -8.34 1.66
N TRP A 113 16.43 -8.45 0.35
CA TRP A 113 15.11 -8.57 -0.27
C TRP A 113 14.71 -10.04 -0.29
N ALA A 114 13.80 -10.43 0.59
CA ALA A 114 13.40 -11.81 0.84
C ALA A 114 12.12 -12.15 0.05
N ALA A 115 12.29 -12.52 -1.21
CA ALA A 115 11.18 -12.91 -2.08
C ALA A 115 10.35 -14.07 -1.48
N GLU A 116 11.01 -14.95 -0.73
CA GLU A 116 10.41 -16.10 -0.05
C GLU A 116 9.33 -15.72 0.98
N ASN A 117 9.33 -14.48 1.46
CA ASN A 117 8.35 -13.95 2.40
C ASN A 117 7.08 -13.41 1.72
N VAL A 118 7.02 -13.42 0.37
CA VAL A 118 5.77 -13.20 -0.37
C VAL A 118 5.04 -14.53 -0.46
N THR A 119 3.97 -14.68 0.32
CA THR A 119 3.22 -15.94 0.41
C THR A 119 1.75 -15.73 0.12
N PHE A 120 1.05 -16.82 -0.17
CA PHE A 120 -0.36 -16.82 -0.52
C PHE A 120 -1.09 -17.81 0.38
N ALA A 121 -2.20 -17.38 0.96
CA ALA A 121 -2.98 -18.18 1.88
C ALA A 121 -4.46 -18.12 1.54
N SER A 122 -5.16 -19.22 1.79
CA SER A 122 -6.63 -19.22 1.75
C SER A 122 -7.17 -18.72 3.09
N GLN A 123 -7.92 -17.63 3.06
CA GLN A 123 -8.58 -17.06 4.23
C GLN A 123 -10.06 -16.83 3.95
N SER A 124 -10.93 -17.48 4.72
CA SER A 124 -12.40 -17.38 4.59
C SER A 124 -12.92 -17.65 3.16
N GLY A 125 -12.27 -18.55 2.42
CA GLY A 125 -12.63 -18.89 1.05
C GLY A 125 -12.03 -18.00 -0.04
N ASN A 126 -11.29 -16.96 0.32
CA ASN A 126 -10.55 -16.10 -0.61
C ASN A 126 -9.05 -16.42 -0.60
N SER A 127 -8.34 -16.10 -1.67
CA SER A 127 -6.87 -16.04 -1.63
C SER A 127 -6.43 -14.66 -1.15
N VAL A 128 -5.44 -14.61 -0.27
CA VAL A 128 -4.82 -13.38 0.20
C VAL A 128 -3.31 -13.48 0.03
N MET A 129 -2.68 -12.38 -0.39
CA MET A 129 -1.23 -12.24 -0.37
C MET A 129 -0.78 -11.77 1.01
N ASN A 130 0.21 -12.44 1.57
CA ASN A 130 0.94 -12.00 2.75
C ASN A 130 2.31 -11.46 2.34
N LEU A 131 2.65 -10.28 2.87
CA LEU A 131 3.97 -9.67 2.76
C LEU A 131 4.57 -9.56 4.16
N GLU A 132 5.66 -10.28 4.42
CA GLU A 132 6.35 -10.25 5.71
C GLU A 132 7.71 -9.55 5.63
N THR A 133 7.80 -8.37 6.25
CA THR A 133 9.05 -7.61 6.43
C THR A 133 9.45 -7.63 7.91
N SER A 134 10.75 -7.70 8.20
CA SER A 134 11.28 -7.70 9.58
C SER A 134 12.57 -6.89 9.70
N THR A 135 12.85 -6.37 10.90
CA THR A 135 14.10 -5.67 11.23
C THR A 135 14.36 -5.66 12.74
N ALA A 136 15.62 -5.78 13.12
CA ALA A 136 16.11 -5.44 14.47
C ALA A 136 17.19 -4.32 14.41
N GLY A 137 17.19 -3.53 13.33
CA GLY A 137 18.08 -2.37 13.16
C GLY A 137 19.44 -2.66 12.51
N THR A 138 19.74 -3.92 12.15
CA THR A 138 20.99 -4.29 11.45
C THR A 138 20.69 -4.96 10.11
N GLY A 139 21.61 -4.87 9.14
CA GLY A 139 21.45 -5.52 7.83
C GLY A 139 21.10 -7.00 7.92
N ALA A 140 21.83 -7.76 8.74
CA ALA A 140 21.59 -9.19 8.92
C ALA A 140 20.18 -9.51 9.44
N SER A 141 19.60 -8.61 10.25
CA SER A 141 18.26 -8.75 10.80
C SER A 141 17.15 -8.14 9.95
N THR A 142 17.50 -7.45 8.85
CA THR A 142 16.52 -6.71 8.04
C THR A 142 16.17 -7.50 6.79
N LYS A 143 14.90 -7.90 6.69
CA LYS A 143 14.29 -8.57 5.54
C LYS A 143 13.20 -7.67 4.98
N HIS A 144 13.34 -7.27 3.72
CA HIS A 144 12.35 -6.49 2.98
C HIS A 144 11.57 -7.40 2.03
N THR A 145 10.28 -7.09 1.84
CA THR A 145 9.42 -7.70 0.82
C THR A 145 8.81 -6.63 -0.05
N GLU A 146 8.84 -6.81 -1.37
CA GLU A 146 8.23 -5.92 -2.34
C GLU A 146 7.68 -6.73 -3.51
N ILE A 147 6.48 -6.36 -3.94
CA ILE A 147 5.90 -6.73 -5.22
C ILE A 147 5.68 -5.44 -6.01
N LEU A 148 6.04 -5.45 -7.29
CA LEU A 148 5.98 -4.28 -8.17
C LEU A 148 5.40 -4.66 -9.55
N THR A 149 5.00 -3.67 -10.33
CA THR A 149 4.54 -3.81 -11.72
C THR A 149 5.58 -3.29 -12.70
#